data_AF-A0A553DVG6-F1
#
_entry.id   AF-A0A553DVG6-F1
#
_cell.length_a   1.000
_cell.length_b   1.000
_cell.length_c   1.000
_cell.angle_alpha   90.00
_cell.angle_beta   90.00
_cell.angle_gamma   90.00
#
_symmetry.space_group_name_H-M   'P 1'
#
loop_
_entity.id
_entity.type
_entity.pdbx_description
1 polymer ?
#
loop_
_entity_poly.entity_id
_entity_poly.type
_entity_poly.pdbx_seq_one_letter_code
_entity_poly.pdbx_strand_id
1 'polypeptide(L)'
;MDNNIKTWLYDILSSINEIESYFVDRPKEFKVYENDLRTKRAVERNIEIIGEAMNRILKEDSQIIISNSRKIVDVRNRIIHGYDSVSDDVIWGIVIRHLPILQKEVEKMLGE
;
A
#
# COMPACT_ATOMS: atom_id res chain seq x y z
N MET A 1 6.08 -11.33 18.18
CA MET A 1 6.17 -10.16 17.29
C MET A 1 6.03 -8.92 18.15
N ASP A 2 6.91 -7.92 17.98
CA ASP A 2 6.85 -6.67 18.74
C ASP A 2 5.48 -5.99 18.56
N ASN A 3 4.94 -5.38 19.63
CA ASN A 3 3.67 -4.64 19.57
C ASN A 3 3.71 -3.49 18.55
N ASN A 4 4.88 -2.85 18.36
CA ASN A 4 5.08 -1.81 17.36
C ASN A 4 4.97 -2.38 15.94
N ILE A 5 5.63 -3.51 15.66
CA ILE A 5 5.54 -4.18 14.36
C ILE A 5 4.10 -4.60 14.07
N LYS A 6 3.40 -5.16 15.07
CA LYS A 6 1.98 -5.53 14.92
C LYS A 6 1.12 -4.31 14.56
N THR A 7 1.37 -3.17 15.20
CA THR A 7 0.66 -1.91 14.92
C THR A 7 0.88 -1.46 13.48
N TRP A 8 2.12 -1.47 12.99
CA TRP A 8 2.42 -1.07 11.62
C TRP A 8 1.91 -2.07 10.57
N LEU A 9 1.87 -3.37 10.90
CA LEU A 9 1.21 -4.37 10.05
C LEU A 9 -0.29 -4.11 9.95
N TYR A 10 -0.95 -3.71 11.05
CA TYR A 10 -2.34 -3.28 11.01
C TYR A 10 -2.53 -2.01 10.17
N ASP A 11 -1.64 -1.02 10.28
CA ASP A 11 -1.71 0.18 9.43
C ASP A 11 -1.68 -0.19 7.94
N ILE A 12 -0.83 -1.16 7.56
CA ILE A 12 -0.76 -1.67 6.18
C ILE A 12 -2.07 -2.35 5.80
N LEU A 13 -2.56 -3.27 6.61
CA LEU A 13 -3.78 -4.02 6.32
C LEU A 13 -5.01 -3.11 6.21
N SER A 14 -5.17 -2.18 7.15
CA SER A 14 -6.24 -1.19 7.13
C SER A 14 -6.18 -0.31 5.88
N SER A 15 -4.98 0.13 5.47
CA SER A 15 -4.81 0.94 4.26
C SER A 15 -5.16 0.18 2.99
N ILE A 16 -4.79 -1.11 2.91
CA ILE A 16 -5.18 -1.97 1.79
C ILE A 16 -6.70 -2.13 1.74
N ASN A 17 -7.32 -2.44 2.88
CA ASN A 17 -8.77 -2.60 2.98
C ASN A 17 -9.51 -1.30 2.62
N GLU A 18 -8.97 -0.14 2.98
CA GLU A 18 -9.53 1.15 2.59
C GLU A 18 -9.47 1.35 1.06
N ILE A 19 -8.34 1.03 0.43
CA ILE A 19 -8.21 1.05 -1.04
C ILE A 19 -9.25 0.15 -1.70
N GLU A 20 -9.42 -1.09 -1.21
CA GLU A 20 -10.41 -2.03 -1.73
C GLU A 20 -11.85 -1.50 -1.56
N SER A 21 -12.14 -0.83 -0.44
CA SER A 21 -13.45 -0.27 -0.15
C SER A 21 -13.92 0.75 -1.20
N TYR A 22 -12.99 1.46 -1.85
CA TYR A 22 -13.31 2.43 -2.88
C TYR A 22 -13.85 1.80 -4.17
N PHE A 23 -13.85 0.47 -4.29
CA PHE A 23 -14.30 -0.26 -5.48
C PHE A 23 -15.42 -1.27 -5.17
N VAL A 24 -16.07 -1.18 -4.01
CA VAL A 24 -17.18 -2.09 -3.66
C VAL A 24 -18.42 -1.78 -4.49
N ASP A 25 -18.80 -0.51 -4.62
CA ASP A 25 -20.03 -0.09 -5.30
C ASP A 25 -19.83 0.32 -6.76
N ARG A 26 -18.65 0.03 -7.35
CA ARG A 26 -18.32 0.39 -8.74
C ARG A 26 -17.27 -0.54 -9.34
N PRO A 27 -17.14 -0.62 -10.67
CA PRO A 27 -16.15 -1.49 -11.29
C PRO A 27 -14.71 -1.13 -10.87
N LYS A 28 -13.94 -2.15 -10.48
CA LYS A 28 -12.51 -2.04 -10.18
C LYS A 28 -11.69 -2.02 -11.47
N GLU A 29 -11.83 -0.93 -12.22
CA GLU A 29 -11.24 -0.75 -13.55
C GLU A 29 -10.37 0.51 -13.62
N PHE A 30 -9.30 0.45 -14.41
CA PHE A 30 -8.36 1.57 -14.55
C PHE A 30 -9.06 2.87 -14.94
N LYS A 31 -9.99 2.81 -15.91
CA LYS A 31 -10.70 3.99 -16.39
C LYS A 31 -11.60 4.62 -15.32
N VAL A 32 -12.17 3.82 -14.43
CA VAL A 32 -12.97 4.32 -13.30
C VAL A 32 -12.08 5.03 -12.29
N TYR A 33 -10.91 4.44 -11.99
CA TYR A 33 -9.89 5.05 -11.14
C TYR A 33 -9.32 6.36 -11.73
N GLU A 34 -8.90 6.33 -12.99
CA GLU A 34 -8.22 7.44 -13.69
C GLU A 34 -9.09 8.71 -13.74
N ASN A 35 -10.40 8.55 -13.92
CA ASN A 35 -11.36 9.65 -14.06
C ASN A 35 -11.91 10.17 -12.72
N ASP A 36 -11.53 9.59 -11.58
CA ASP A 36 -11.98 10.04 -10.26
C ASP A 36 -10.79 10.54 -9.42
N LEU A 37 -10.55 11.85 -9.48
CA LEU A 37 -9.49 12.52 -8.75
C LEU A 37 -9.54 12.25 -7.24
N ARG A 38 -10.73 12.16 -6.63
CA ARG A 38 -10.85 11.90 -5.19
C ARG A 38 -10.30 10.53 -4.85
N THR A 39 -10.65 9.53 -5.65
CA THR A 39 -10.15 8.16 -5.48
C THR A 39 -8.65 8.09 -5.71
N LYS A 40 -8.13 8.76 -6.74
CA LYS A 40 -6.67 8.80 -6.97
C LYS A 40 -5.92 9.30 -5.76
N ARG A 41 -6.34 10.44 -5.20
CA ARG A 41 -5.74 11.00 -3.98
C ARG A 41 -5.87 10.08 -2.76
N ALA A 42 -7.01 9.41 -2.61
CA ALA A 42 -7.24 8.48 -1.52
C ALA A 42 -6.35 7.23 -1.61
N VAL A 43 -6.16 6.69 -2.83
CA VAL A 43 -5.27 5.56 -3.10
C VAL A 43 -3.80 5.94 -2.89
N GLU A 44 -3.36 7.07 -3.46
CA GLU A 44 -2.00 7.59 -3.25
C GLU A 44 -1.68 7.73 -1.76
N ARG A 45 -2.61 8.33 -0.99
CA ARG A 45 -2.45 8.52 0.45
C ARG A 45 -2.30 7.20 1.20
N ASN A 46 -3.10 6.20 0.86
CA ASN A 46 -2.99 4.88 1.48
C ASN A 46 -1.68 4.18 1.13
N ILE A 47 -1.17 4.33 -0.11
CA ILE A 47 0.15 3.79 -0.49
C ILE A 47 1.28 4.48 0.30
N GLU A 48 1.19 5.79 0.56
CA GLU A 48 2.16 6.48 1.43
C GLU A 48 2.16 5.90 2.85
N ILE A 49 0.98 5.65 3.42
CA ILE A 49 0.84 5.07 4.77
C ILE A 49 1.47 3.67 4.80
N ILE A 50 1.17 2.83 3.80
CA ILE A 50 1.76 1.49 3.66
C ILE A 50 3.29 1.58 3.61
N GLY A 51 3.84 2.49 2.80
CA GLY A 51 5.29 2.64 2.68
C GLY A 51 5.97 3.20 3.94
N GLU A 52 5.32 4.11 4.66
CA GLU A 52 5.81 4.60 5.95
C GLU A 52 5.81 3.49 7.02
N ALA A 53 4.73 2.73 7.11
CA ALA A 53 4.62 1.59 8.02
C ALA A 53 5.70 0.53 7.72
N MET A 54 5.88 0.18 6.43
CA MET A 54 6.95 -0.74 6.01
C MET A 54 8.34 -0.22 6.36
N ASN A 55 8.60 1.08 6.20
CA ASN A 55 9.88 1.69 6.55
C ASN A 55 10.17 1.59 8.05
N ARG A 56 9.16 1.75 8.90
CA ARG A 56 9.29 1.58 10.36
C ARG A 56 9.55 0.13 10.72
N ILE A 57 8.80 -0.80 10.12
CA ILE A 57 9.01 -2.23 10.29
C ILE A 57 10.46 -2.60 9.94
N LEU A 58 10.96 -2.20 8.78
CA LEU A 58 12.32 -2.56 8.35
C LEU A 58 13.44 -1.96 9.20
N LYS A 59 13.17 -0.88 9.93
CA LYS A 59 14.12 -0.30 10.90
C LYS A 59 14.18 -1.13 12.19
N GLU A 60 13.05 -1.70 12.61
CA GLU A 60 12.95 -2.53 13.81
C GLU A 60 13.35 -3.99 13.53
N ASP A 61 12.87 -4.53 12.42
CA ASP A 61 13.13 -5.88 11.93
C ASP A 61 13.50 -5.85 10.44
N SER A 62 14.79 -5.69 10.18
CA SER A 62 15.34 -5.72 8.83
C SER A 62 15.25 -7.10 8.13
N GLN A 63 14.92 -8.16 8.88
CA GLN A 63 14.83 -9.53 8.37
C GLN A 63 13.40 -9.99 8.12
N ILE A 64 12.42 -9.10 8.28
CA ILE A 64 11.01 -9.44 8.07
C ILE A 64 10.78 -10.02 6.67
N ILE A 65 10.03 -11.13 6.63
CA ILE A 65 9.78 -11.88 5.39
C ILE A 65 8.52 -11.33 4.71
N ILE A 66 8.64 -10.12 4.15
CA ILE A 66 7.62 -9.50 3.28
C ILE A 66 8.23 -9.26 1.91
N SER A 67 7.55 -9.73 0.86
CA SER A 67 8.02 -9.54 -0.51
C SER A 67 8.09 -8.06 -0.88
N ASN A 68 9.14 -7.67 -1.60
CA ASN A 68 9.34 -6.31 -2.09
C ASN A 68 9.30 -5.20 -1.00
N SER A 69 9.52 -5.53 0.27
CA SER A 69 9.50 -4.57 1.41
C SER A 69 10.28 -3.28 1.14
N ARG A 70 11.50 -3.39 0.57
CA ARG A 70 12.29 -2.23 0.13
C ARG A 70 11.60 -1.39 -0.95
N LYS A 71 11.05 -2.03 -1.99
CA LYS A 71 10.36 -1.33 -3.08
C LYS A 71 9.10 -0.61 -2.60
N ILE A 72 8.41 -1.17 -1.60
CA ILE A 72 7.25 -0.53 -0.97
C ILE A 72 7.66 0.81 -0.34
N VAL A 73 8.80 0.86 0.35
CA VAL A 73 9.36 2.11 0.88
C VAL A 73 9.75 3.07 -0.25
N ASP A 74 10.36 2.55 -1.32
CA ASP A 74 10.79 3.36 -2.47
C ASP A 74 9.60 4.02 -3.19
N VAL A 75 8.48 3.31 -3.33
CA VAL A 75 7.23 3.85 -3.90
C VAL A 75 6.75 5.05 -3.08
N ARG A 76 6.71 4.93 -1.75
CA ARG A 76 6.34 6.05 -0.87
C ARG A 76 7.25 7.25 -1.07
N ASN A 77 8.56 7.05 -1.15
CA ASN A 77 9.51 8.14 -1.43
C ASN A 77 9.22 8.81 -2.79
N ARG A 78 8.88 8.01 -3.81
CA ARG A 78 8.56 8.53 -5.14
C ARG A 78 7.28 9.36 -5.16
N ILE A 79 6.26 8.97 -4.39
CA ILE A 79 5.00 9.74 -4.24
C ILE A 79 5.25 11.07 -3.51
N ILE A 80 5.90 11.05 -2.34
CA ILE A 80 6.06 12.27 -1.52
C ILE A 80 7.01 13.31 -2.11
N HIS A 81 7.96 12.89 -2.95
CA HIS A 81 8.89 13.82 -3.59
C HIS A 81 8.27 14.56 -4.78
N GLY A 82 6.97 14.35 -5.06
CA GLY A 82 6.15 15.26 -5.86
C GLY A 82 6.60 15.43 -7.31
N TYR A 83 7.37 14.49 -7.84
CA TYR A 83 7.81 14.60 -9.23
C TYR A 83 6.72 14.07 -10.15
N ASP A 84 6.57 14.74 -11.29
CA ASP A 84 5.92 14.40 -12.56
C ASP A 84 6.11 12.94 -13.09
N SER A 85 6.13 11.91 -12.24
CA SER A 85 6.85 10.65 -12.49
C SER A 85 6.20 9.36 -11.96
N VAL A 86 5.12 9.43 -11.17
CA VAL A 86 4.28 8.25 -10.87
C VAL A 86 2.97 8.45 -11.57
N SER A 87 2.87 7.87 -12.77
CA SER A 87 1.67 7.94 -13.57
C SER A 87 0.57 7.07 -12.97
N ASP A 88 -0.68 7.39 -13.30
CA ASP A 88 -1.86 6.67 -12.83
C ASP A 88 -1.77 5.16 -13.13
N ASP A 89 -1.16 4.76 -14.25
CA ASP A 89 -0.93 3.37 -14.62
C ASP A 89 0.04 2.64 -13.67
N VAL A 90 1.04 3.33 -13.13
CA VAL A 90 1.98 2.74 -12.16
C VAL A 90 1.28 2.50 -10.84
N ILE A 91 0.55 3.50 -10.32
CA ILE A 91 -0.24 3.34 -9.10
C ILE A 91 -1.27 2.22 -9.26
N TRP A 92 -2.01 2.23 -10.37
CA TRP A 92 -2.98 1.18 -10.64
C TRP A 92 -2.35 -0.21 -10.75
N GLY A 93 -1.18 -0.30 -11.39
CA GLY A 93 -0.41 -1.52 -11.46
C GLY A 93 0.00 -2.06 -10.09
N ILE A 94 0.25 -1.18 -9.11
CA ILE A 94 0.50 -1.55 -7.70
C ILE A 94 -0.78 -2.07 -7.05
N VAL A 95 -1.89 -1.35 -7.21
CA VAL A 95 -3.20 -1.75 -6.64
C VAL A 95 -3.60 -3.14 -7.11
N ILE A 96 -3.47 -3.44 -8.39
CA ILE A 96 -3.94 -4.71 -8.96
C ILE A 96 -2.96 -5.87 -8.73
N ARG A 97 -1.65 -5.63 -8.81
CA ARG A 97 -0.66 -6.72 -8.83
C ARG A 97 0.09 -6.93 -7.53
N HIS A 98 0.25 -5.89 -6.72
CA HIS A 98 1.15 -5.92 -5.57
C HIS A 98 0.42 -5.86 -4.23
N LEU A 99 -0.64 -5.05 -4.10
CA LEU A 99 -1.42 -4.99 -2.86
C LEU A 99 -2.05 -6.34 -2.45
N PRO A 100 -2.62 -7.15 -3.36
CA PRO A 100 -3.19 -8.45 -2.97
C PRO A 100 -2.14 -9.45 -2.45
N ILE A 101 -0.89 -9.31 -2.86
CA ILE A 101 0.21 -10.15 -2.38
C ILE A 101 0.61 -9.67 -0.98
N LEU A 102 0.83 -8.36 -0.83
CA LEU A 102 1.18 -7.75 0.45
C LEU A 102 0.11 -8.02 1.51
N GLN A 103 -1.17 -7.93 1.15
CA GLN A 103 -2.30 -8.23 2.03
C GLN A 103 -2.17 -9.63 2.63
N LYS A 104 -2.00 -10.66 1.79
CA LYS A 104 -1.86 -12.05 2.24
C LYS A 104 -0.65 -12.26 3.13
N GLU A 105 0.47 -11.59 2.83
CA GLU A 105 1.67 -11.67 3.65
C GLU A 105 1.43 -11.07 5.05
N VAL A 106 0.76 -9.92 5.11
CA VAL A 106 0.43 -9.21 6.35
C VAL A 106 -0.61 -9.97 7.18
N GLU A 107 -1.69 -10.43 6.57
CA GLU A 107 -2.73 -11.27 7.21
C GLU A 107 -2.09 -12.51 7.84
N LYS A 108 -1.24 -13.22 7.09
CA LYS A 108 -0.50 -14.38 7.59
C LYS A 108 0.38 -14.05 8.79
N MET A 109 1.02 -12.88 8.82
CA MET A 109 1.84 -12.43 9.95
C MET A 109 1.01 -12.04 11.17
N LEU A 110 -0.18 -11.49 10.96
CA LEU A 110 -1.12 -11.11 12.02
C LEU A 110 -1.91 -12.31 12.56
N GLY A 111 -2.00 -13.40 11.79
CA GLY A 111 -2.78 -14.58 12.11
C GLY A 111 -4.27 -14.44 11.74
N GLU A 112 -4.56 -13.68 10.68
CA GLU A 112 -5.90 -13.45 10.12
C GLU A 112 -6.14 -14.29 8.86
#